data_AF-A0A087SM81-F1
#
_entry.id   AF-A0A087SM81-F1
#
_cell.length_a   1.000
_cell.length_b   1.000
_cell.length_c   1.000
_cell.angle_alpha   90.00
_cell.angle_beta   90.00
_cell.angle_gamma   90.00
#
_symmetry.space_group_name_H-M   'P 1'
#
loop_
_entity.id
_entity.type
_entity.pdbx_description
1 polymer ?
#
loop_
_entity_poly.entity_id
_entity_poly.type
_entity_poly.pdbx_seq_one_letter_code
_entity_poly.pdbx_strand_id
1 'polypeptide(L)' 'MDESALDAHNVHRFRTMSHAALQKRIWKIRRPEKLRSFINVLEGFQEAELAEEARLALGELEGS' A
#
# COMPACT_ATOMS: atom_id res chain seq x y z
N MET A 1 10.07 -12.29 -5.09
CA MET A 1 10.62 -11.13 -4.36
C MET A 1 10.54 -11.49 -2.88
N ASP A 2 11.56 -11.17 -2.10
CA ASP A 2 11.57 -11.43 -0.66
C ASP A 2 10.50 -10.55 0.03
N GLU A 3 9.51 -11.16 0.69
CA GLU A 3 8.41 -10.43 1.35
C GLU A 3 8.92 -9.44 2.39
N SER A 4 9.99 -9.81 3.13
CA SER A 4 10.64 -8.94 4.11
C SER A 4 11.26 -7.67 3.50
N ALA A 5 11.73 -7.73 2.25
CA ALA A 5 12.29 -6.56 1.57
C ALA A 5 11.19 -5.60 1.06
N LEU A 6 10.02 -6.13 0.67
CA LEU A 6 8.86 -5.32 0.28
C LEU A 6 8.29 -4.57 1.49
N ASP A 7 8.18 -5.24 2.63
CA ASP A 7 7.67 -4.65 3.86
C ASP A 7 8.60 -3.57 4.40
N ALA A 8 9.91 -3.80 4.43
CA ALA A 8 10.88 -2.78 4.89
C ALA A 8 10.80 -1.48 4.06
N HIS A 9 10.64 -1.60 2.74
CA HIS A 9 10.52 -0.43 1.87
C HIS A 9 9.17 0.29 2.05
N ASN A 10 8.08 -0.47 2.21
CA ASN A 10 6.76 0.09 2.47
C ASN A 10 6.68 0.78 3.85
N VAL A 11 7.30 0.20 4.88
CA VAL A 11 7.42 0.79 6.22
C VAL A 11 8.21 2.10 6.17
N HIS A 12 9.35 2.15 5.46
CA HIS A 12 10.08 3.40 5.30
C HIS A 12 9.23 4.47 4.62
N ARG A 13 8.52 4.11 3.54
CA ARG A 13 7.66 5.06 2.81
C ARG A 13 6.54 5.58 3.69
N PHE A 14 5.88 4.69 4.44
CA PHE A 14 4.87 5.06 5.41
C PHE A 14 5.38 6.11 6.41
N ARG A 15 6.56 5.89 7.00
CA ARG A 15 7.15 6.82 7.99
C ARG A 15 7.62 8.16 7.44
N THR A 16 7.86 8.28 6.13
CA THR A 16 8.52 9.46 5.53
C THR A 16 7.62 10.28 4.61
N MET A 17 6.48 9.73 4.20
CA MET A 17 5.56 10.41 3.28
C MET A 17 4.35 10.95 4.03
N SER A 18 3.83 12.09 3.56
CA SER A 18 2.55 12.60 4.04
C SER A 18 1.41 11.68 3.61
N HIS A 19 0.31 11.73 4.36
CA HIS A 19 -0.91 10.98 4.07
C HIS A 19 -1.38 11.13 2.60
N ALA A 20 -1.47 12.37 2.11
CA ALA A 20 -1.84 12.65 0.71
C ALA A 20 -0.86 12.05 -0.32
N ALA A 21 0.42 11.92 0.03
CA ALA A 21 1.41 11.32 -0.85
C ALA A 21 1.33 9.79 -0.84
N LEU A 22 0.93 9.18 0.29
CA LEU A 22 0.61 7.75 0.39
C LEU A 22 -0.64 7.41 -0.45
N GLN A 23 -1.71 8.20 -0.35
CA GLN A 23 -2.90 8.05 -1.21
C GLN A 23 -2.56 8.10 -2.70
N LYS A 24 -1.80 9.11 -3.15
CA LYS A 24 -1.36 9.18 -4.55
C LYS A 24 -0.51 7.98 -4.99
N ARG A 25 0.22 7.36 -4.06
CA ARG A 25 1.07 6.20 -4.34
C ARG A 25 0.24 4.95 -4.51
N ILE A 26 -0.79 4.74 -3.69
CA ILE A 26 -1.72 3.61 -3.77
C ILE A 26 -2.18 3.41 -5.23
N TRP A 27 -2.73 4.46 -5.83
CA TRP A 27 -3.23 4.45 -7.22
C TRP A 27 -2.15 4.34 -8.30
N LYS A 28 -0.88 4.55 -7.96
CA LYS A 28 0.25 4.38 -8.88
C LYS A 28 0.84 2.97 -8.86
N ILE A 29 0.56 2.17 -7.83
CA ILE A 29 1.01 0.79 -7.77
C ILE A 29 0.22 0.00 -8.83
N ARG A 30 0.91 -0.59 -9.80
CA ARG A 30 0.31 -1.40 -10.87
C ARG A 30 0.46 -2.91 -10.65
N ARG A 31 1.18 -3.30 -9.59
CA ARG A 31 1.45 -4.71 -9.29
C ARG A 31 0.59 -5.12 -8.07
N PRO A 32 -0.38 -6.03 -8.22
CA PRO A 32 -1.26 -6.46 -7.14
C PRO A 32 -0.49 -6.92 -5.90
N GLU A 33 0.57 -7.71 -6.07
CA GLU A 33 1.42 -8.19 -4.96
C GLU A 33 2.02 -7.07 -4.12
N LYS A 34 2.47 -5.98 -4.77
CA LYS A 34 3.02 -4.82 -4.05
C LYS A 34 1.95 -4.05 -3.30
N LEU A 35 0.74 -3.99 -3.84
CA LEU A 35 -0.38 -3.30 -3.22
C LEU A 35 -0.88 -4.09 -2.01
N ARG A 36 -0.95 -5.43 -2.11
CA ARG A 36 -1.26 -6.33 -0.99
C ARG A 36 -0.26 -6.20 0.16
N SER A 37 1.05 -6.22 -0.12
CA SER A 37 2.07 -5.94 0.93
C SER A 37 1.90 -4.54 1.53
N PHE A 38 1.54 -3.54 0.72
CA PHE A 38 1.32 -2.19 1.24
C PHE A 38 0.08 -2.10 2.15
N ILE A 39 -1.00 -2.81 1.83
CA ILE A 39 -2.19 -2.94 2.70
C ILE A 39 -1.78 -3.53 4.06
N ASN A 40 -1.03 -4.63 4.08
CA ASN A 40 -0.57 -5.26 5.34
C ASN A 40 0.22 -4.27 6.21
N VAL A 41 1.08 -3.44 5.59
CA VAL A 41 1.83 -2.41 6.31
C VAL A 41 0.89 -1.36 6.90
N LEU A 42 -0.07 -0.85 6.12
CA LEU A 42 -1.03 0.16 6.58
C LEU A 42 -1.91 -0.35 7.73
N GLU A 43 -2.36 -1.60 7.65
CA GLU A 43 -3.11 -2.27 8.73
C GLU A 43 -2.28 -2.42 10.01
N GLY A 44 -1.01 -2.80 9.88
CA GLY A 44 -0.08 -2.88 11.02
C GLY A 44 0.16 -1.53 11.71
N PHE A 45 -0.01 -0.42 11.00
CA PHE A 45 0.05 0.94 11.55
C PHE A 45 -1.33 1.51 11.95
N GLN A 46 -2.41 0.74 11.84
CA GLN A 46 -3.79 1.15 12.14
C GLN A 46 -4.31 2.31 11.27
N GLU A 47 -3.80 2.42 10.04
CA GLU A 47 -4.19 3.47 9.08
C GLU A 47 -5.38 3.02 8.23
N ALA A 48 -6.54 2.95 8.85
CA ALA A 48 -7.74 2.37 8.27
C ALA A 48 -8.17 3.04 6.95
N GLU A 49 -8.11 4.37 6.87
CA GLU A 49 -8.51 5.13 5.68
C GLU A 49 -7.61 4.79 4.47
N LEU A 50 -6.29 4.74 4.67
CA LEU A 50 -5.34 4.36 3.63
C LEU A 50 -5.45 2.89 3.25
N ALA A 51 -5.69 2.00 4.22
CA ALA A 51 -5.86 0.58 3.96
C ALA A 51 -7.12 0.32 3.12
N GLU A 52 -8.22 1.02 3.41
CA GLU A 52 -9.45 0.94 2.62
C GLU A 52 -9.24 1.44 1.19
N GLU A 53 -8.61 2.61 1.02
CA GLU A 53 -8.24 3.16 -0.28
C GLU A 53 -7.37 2.17 -1.09
N ALA A 54 -6.41 1.52 -0.42
CA ALA A 54 -5.53 0.54 -1.04
C ALA A 54 -6.27 -0.74 -1.47
N ARG A 55 -7.28 -1.17 -0.71
CA ARG A 55 -8.15 -2.29 -1.10
C ARG A 55 -9.03 -1.94 -2.30
N LEU A 56 -9.55 -0.71 -2.39
CA LEU A 56 -10.30 -0.24 -3.57
C LEU A 56 -9.41 -0.28 -4.82
N ALA A 57 -8.20 0.29 -4.75
CA ALA A 57 -7.26 0.25 -5.86
C ALA A 57 -6.85 -1.18 -6.25
N LEU A 58 -6.80 -2.13 -5.29
CA LEU A 58 -6.53 -3.53 -5.58
C LEU A 58 -7.68 -4.19 -6.34
N GLY A 59 -8.94 -3.92 -5.92
CA GLY A 59 -10.13 -4.39 -6.63
C GLY A 59 -10.18 -3.92 -8.08
N GLU A 60 -9.84 -2.66 -8.34
CA GLU A 60 -9.76 -2.10 -9.70
C GLU A 60 -8.68 -2.77 -10.56
N LEU A 61 -7.54 -3.15 -9.96
CA LEU A 61 -6.45 -3.84 -10.67
C LEU A 61 -6.78 -5.31 -10.99
N GLU A 62 -7.54 -5.97 -10.13
CA GLU A 62 -7.90 -7.39 -10.29
C GLU A 62 -9.19 -7.59 -11.09
N GLY A 63 -10.05 -6.57 -11.15
CA GLY A 63 -11.27 -6.54 -11.95
C GLY A 63 -11.12 -5.97 -13.36
N SER A 64 -9.93 -5.49 -13.74
CA SER A 64 -9.60 -5.01 -15.10
C SER A 64 -9.09 -6.10 -16.04
#